data_AF-A0A519KVP8-F1
#
_entry.id   AF-A0A519KVP8-F1
#
_cell.length_a   1.000
_cell.length_b   1.000
_cell.length_c   1.000
_cell.angle_alpha   90.00
_cell.angle_beta   90.00
_cell.angle_gamma   90.00
#
_symmetry.space_group_name_H-M   'P 1'
#
loop_
_entity.id
_entity.type
_entity.pdbx_description
1 polymer ?
#
loop_
_entity_poly.entity_id
_entity_poly.type
_entity_poly.pdbx_seq_one_letter_code
_entity_poly.pdbx_strand_id
1 'polypeptide(L)'
;MFHVPRRAGNHPRLALGFLVVLLITVIGLIGWGTLRKPHDPAEGTVESLPPRPPVEVVEQLPELKAQLDRWGGSGQFTGGVLVAKGDQVLYRQVHGWADRSPMKPLALNSRFRLASVSKQFTAAAILRLQDDGKLSVDDPVCKYIQPCPAAWAPIRLHHLLSHTSGIPDLMARPGWGLRRVTPATPEELTADSMRYGLQFPPGTKVRYDNAGYNLLGAVVETITGMGLHDYLQQAFFKPLGMTDTGYDDGQSDVVMGYANLAA
;
A
#
# COMPACT_ATOMS: atom_id res chain seq x y z
N MET A 1 -12.02 10.49 -19.30
CA MET A 1 -11.74 11.92 -19.00
C MET A 1 -12.91 12.42 -18.16
N PHE A 2 -12.76 12.43 -16.83
CA PHE A 2 -13.87 12.72 -15.92
C PHE A 2 -14.06 14.23 -15.77
N HIS A 3 -15.28 14.69 -16.01
CA HIS A 3 -15.69 16.08 -16.00
C HIS A 3 -16.22 16.43 -14.60
N VAL A 4 -15.53 17.30 -13.87
CA VAL A 4 -16.00 17.86 -12.59
C VAL A 4 -16.55 19.26 -12.86
N PRO A 5 -17.85 19.55 -12.60
CA PRO A 5 -18.37 20.91 -12.76
C PRO A 5 -17.89 21.81 -11.62
N ARG A 6 -17.31 22.96 -11.97
CA ARG A 6 -17.09 24.10 -11.07
C ARG A 6 -18.32 24.99 -11.07
N ARG A 7 -18.93 25.25 -9.91
CA ARG A 7 -19.50 26.58 -9.60
C ARG A 7 -19.37 26.88 -8.11
N ALA A 8 -18.71 28.00 -7.83
CA ALA A 8 -18.74 28.75 -6.59
C ALA A 8 -19.75 29.90 -6.72
N GLY A 9 -20.36 30.35 -5.62
CA GLY A 9 -21.11 31.62 -5.58
C GLY A 9 -22.11 31.81 -4.42
N ASN A 10 -21.60 32.34 -3.30
CA ASN A 10 -22.18 33.27 -2.29
C ASN A 10 -23.68 33.27 -1.88
N HIS A 11 -23.91 32.96 -0.59
CA HIS A 11 -24.68 33.61 0.53
C HIS A 11 -25.93 34.50 0.23
N PRO A 12 -26.92 34.71 1.18
CA PRO A 12 -26.86 34.56 2.65
C PRO A 12 -28.13 34.02 3.35
N ARG A 13 -28.03 33.26 4.45
CA ARG A 13 -29.11 33.20 5.49
C ARG A 13 -28.52 33.02 6.91
N LEU A 14 -27.92 34.09 7.41
CA LEU A 14 -27.84 34.40 8.84
C LEU A 14 -29.26 34.69 9.35
N ALA A 15 -29.96 33.67 9.82
CA ALA A 15 -31.19 33.78 10.62
C ALA A 15 -31.67 32.43 11.19
N LEU A 16 -31.04 31.31 10.81
CA LEU A 16 -31.36 29.97 11.32
C LEU A 16 -30.22 29.40 12.20
N GLY A 17 -29.41 30.29 12.78
CA GLY A 17 -28.20 29.95 13.53
C GLY A 17 -28.34 29.98 15.06
N PHE A 18 -29.48 30.41 15.62
CA PHE A 18 -29.60 30.63 17.06
C PHE A 18 -30.65 29.77 17.78
N LEU A 19 -31.53 29.04 17.08
CA LEU A 19 -32.51 28.15 17.71
C LEU A 19 -32.12 26.66 17.74
N VAL A 20 -31.11 26.25 16.95
CA VAL A 20 -30.59 24.87 16.96
C VAL A 20 -29.47 24.67 17.99
N VAL A 21 -28.77 25.74 18.39
CA VAL A 21 -27.64 25.68 19.33
C VAL A 21 -28.07 25.48 20.80
N LEU A 22 -29.31 25.88 21.16
CA LEU A 22 -29.81 25.73 22.54
C LEU A 22 -30.41 24.34 22.84
N LEU A 23 -30.86 23.59 21.81
CA LEU A 23 -31.40 22.23 22.00
C LEU A 23 -30.31 21.15 22.06
N ILE A 24 -29.15 21.40 21.43
CA ILE A 24 -28.02 20.45 21.41
C ILE A 24 -27.21 20.50 22.73
N THR A 25 -27.24 21.62 23.45
CA THR A 25 -26.48 21.79 24.71
C THR A 25 -27.12 21.06 25.91
N VAL A 26 -28.44 20.86 25.92
CA VAL A 26 -29.12 20.13 27.03
C VAL A 26 -29.10 18.61 26.82
N ILE A 27 -29.12 18.13 25.57
CA ILE A 27 -28.94 16.69 25.29
C ILE A 27 -27.46 16.27 25.46
N GLY A 28 -26.52 17.19 25.19
CA GLY A 28 -25.09 16.97 25.41
C GLY A 28 -24.67 16.83 26.88
N LEU A 29 -25.41 17.42 27.83
CA LEU A 29 -25.05 17.37 29.26
C LEU A 29 -25.63 16.18 30.03
N ILE A 30 -26.62 15.46 29.48
CA ILE A 30 -27.13 14.22 30.09
C ILE A 30 -26.38 12.98 29.54
N GLY A 31 -25.72 13.10 28.38
CA GLY A 31 -24.88 12.05 27.79
C GLY A 31 -23.40 12.05 28.23
N TRP A 32 -22.97 13.01 29.06
CA TRP A 32 -21.57 13.16 29.50
C TRP A 32 -21.22 12.33 30.76
N GLY A 33 -22.23 11.71 31.40
CA GLY A 33 -22.08 10.95 32.64
C GLY A 33 -21.73 9.47 32.47
N THR A 34 -21.81 8.91 31.26
CA THR A 34 -21.34 7.54 30.99
C THR A 34 -19.99 7.63 30.31
N LEU A 35 -18.92 7.62 31.11
CA LEU A 35 -17.58 7.30 30.65
C LEU A 35 -17.66 6.15 29.63
N ARG A 36 -17.35 6.42 28.37
CA ARG A 36 -16.92 5.37 27.45
C ARG A 36 -15.71 4.73 28.13
N LYS A 37 -15.91 3.54 28.68
CA LYS A 37 -14.79 2.66 29.03
C LYS A 37 -13.88 2.59 27.80
N PRO A 38 -12.55 2.52 27.96
CA PRO A 38 -11.68 2.05 26.91
C PRO A 38 -12.35 0.82 26.29
N HIS A 39 -12.49 0.80 24.97
CA HIS A 39 -12.96 -0.40 24.31
C HIS A 39 -11.90 -1.46 24.65
N ASP A 40 -12.19 -2.36 25.60
CA ASP A 40 -11.49 -3.63 25.65
C ASP A 40 -11.57 -4.16 24.22
N PRO A 41 -10.43 -4.55 23.60
CA PRO A 41 -10.48 -5.19 22.31
C PRO A 41 -11.42 -6.36 22.51
N ALA A 42 -12.58 -6.30 21.86
CA ALA A 42 -13.54 -7.36 21.98
C ALA A 42 -12.77 -8.65 21.73
N GLU A 43 -12.81 -9.58 22.69
CA GLU A 43 -12.61 -11.00 22.43
C GLU A 43 -13.77 -11.46 21.52
N GLY A 44 -13.90 -10.82 20.36
CA GLY A 44 -14.62 -11.36 19.24
C GLY A 44 -13.82 -12.59 18.87
N THR A 45 -14.46 -13.74 18.98
CA THR A 45 -14.04 -14.95 18.27
C THR A 45 -13.69 -14.50 16.85
N VAL A 46 -12.41 -14.48 16.52
CA VAL A 46 -11.94 -14.17 15.16
C VAL A 46 -12.56 -15.28 14.31
N GLU A 47 -13.67 -14.97 13.65
CA GLU A 47 -14.29 -15.89 12.73
C GLU A 47 -13.22 -16.23 11.70
N SER A 48 -12.82 -17.51 11.69
CA SER A 48 -11.75 -17.96 10.82
C SER A 48 -12.19 -17.72 9.38
N LEU A 49 -11.37 -17.00 8.62
CA LEU A 49 -11.64 -16.78 7.21
C LEU A 49 -11.83 -18.13 6.50
N PRO A 50 -12.74 -18.20 5.51
CA PRO A 50 -12.91 -19.42 4.75
C PRO A 50 -11.58 -19.85 4.14
N PRO A 51 -11.32 -21.17 4.05
CA PRO A 51 -10.08 -21.66 3.47
C PRO A 51 -9.94 -21.16 2.03
N ARG A 52 -8.70 -20.82 1.66
CA ARG A 52 -8.37 -20.38 0.29
C ARG A 52 -8.81 -21.45 -0.71
N PRO A 53 -9.51 -21.09 -1.81
CA PRO A 53 -9.83 -22.03 -2.88
C PRO A 53 -8.55 -22.68 -3.43
N PRO A 54 -8.62 -23.95 -3.87
CA PRO A 54 -7.47 -24.65 -4.43
C PRO A 54 -6.87 -23.89 -5.63
N VAL A 55 -5.57 -24.06 -5.83
CA VAL A 55 -4.89 -23.51 -7.01
C VAL A 55 -5.17 -24.42 -8.20
N GLU A 56 -6.21 -24.09 -8.96
CA GLU A 56 -6.62 -24.83 -10.14
C GLU A 56 -6.70 -23.95 -11.39
N VAL A 57 -6.67 -24.62 -12.54
CA VAL A 57 -6.94 -24.02 -13.84
C VAL A 57 -8.42 -23.67 -13.93
N VAL A 58 -8.73 -22.40 -14.24
CA VAL A 58 -10.11 -21.95 -14.49
C VAL A 58 -10.15 -21.16 -15.79
N GLU A 59 -11.09 -21.50 -16.68
CA GLU A 59 -11.18 -20.91 -18.02
C GLU A 59 -12.63 -20.56 -18.41
N GLN A 60 -13.41 -19.99 -17.50
CA GLN A 60 -14.83 -19.62 -17.73
C GLN A 60 -15.00 -18.34 -18.56
N LEU A 61 -13.91 -17.82 -19.14
CA LEU A 61 -13.88 -16.60 -19.97
C LEU A 61 -13.24 -16.94 -21.34
N PRO A 62 -14.00 -17.49 -22.30
CA PRO A 62 -13.44 -18.04 -23.54
C PRO A 62 -12.78 -16.99 -24.45
N GLU A 63 -13.30 -15.76 -24.51
CA GLU A 63 -12.69 -14.68 -25.30
C GLU A 63 -11.33 -14.27 -24.72
N LEU A 64 -11.26 -14.14 -23.39
CA LEU A 64 -10.02 -13.84 -22.67
C LEU A 64 -9.00 -14.96 -22.87
N LYS A 65 -9.45 -16.22 -22.74
CA LYS A 65 -8.61 -17.40 -23.00
C LYS A 65 -8.00 -17.34 -24.39
N ALA A 66 -8.84 -17.19 -25.42
CA ALA A 66 -8.37 -17.16 -26.81
C ALA A 66 -7.39 -16.00 -27.06
N GLN A 67 -7.57 -14.86 -26.40
CA GLN A 67 -6.65 -13.73 -26.50
C GLN A 67 -5.30 -14.00 -25.82
N LEU A 68 -5.32 -14.54 -24.61
CA LEU A 68 -4.10 -14.89 -23.87
C LEU A 68 -3.35 -16.04 -24.53
N ASP A 69 -4.03 -17.03 -25.10
CA ASP A 69 -3.42 -18.10 -25.92
C ASP A 69 -2.65 -17.50 -27.11
N ARG A 70 -3.26 -16.55 -27.83
CA ARG A 70 -2.60 -15.87 -28.96
C ARG A 70 -1.38 -15.07 -28.51
N TRP A 71 -1.50 -14.30 -27.43
CA TRP A 71 -0.39 -13.48 -26.94
C TRP A 71 0.72 -14.32 -26.30
N GLY A 72 0.36 -15.37 -25.58
CA GLY A 72 1.31 -16.32 -25.00
C GLY A 72 2.05 -17.11 -26.09
N GLY A 73 1.34 -17.64 -27.08
CA GLY A 73 1.92 -18.40 -28.20
C GLY A 73 2.82 -17.56 -29.11
N SER A 74 2.57 -16.26 -29.21
CA SER A 74 3.43 -15.32 -29.97
C SER A 74 4.54 -14.68 -29.12
N GLY A 75 4.62 -15.00 -27.82
CA GLY A 75 5.60 -14.40 -26.91
C GLY A 75 5.32 -12.94 -26.53
N GLN A 76 4.20 -12.36 -26.96
CA GLN A 76 3.76 -11.01 -26.59
C GLN A 76 3.36 -10.90 -25.12
N PHE A 77 2.96 -12.01 -24.50
CA PHE A 77 2.61 -12.08 -23.09
C PHE A 77 3.36 -13.22 -22.38
N THR A 78 3.91 -12.91 -21.22
CA THR A 78 4.41 -13.89 -20.26
C THR A 78 4.01 -13.45 -18.86
N GLY A 79 3.29 -14.29 -18.13
CA GLY A 79 2.76 -13.96 -16.81
C GLY A 79 1.53 -14.78 -16.45
N GLY A 80 0.97 -14.49 -15.28
CA GLY A 80 -0.29 -15.07 -14.79
C GLY A 80 -1.44 -14.07 -14.83
N VAL A 81 -2.65 -14.58 -15.07
CA VAL A 81 -3.89 -13.80 -15.03
C VAL A 81 -4.90 -14.52 -14.13
N LEU A 82 -5.49 -13.77 -13.19
CA LEU A 82 -6.61 -14.22 -12.37
C LEU A 82 -7.77 -13.21 -12.47
N VAL A 83 -8.97 -13.71 -12.71
CA VAL A 83 -10.21 -12.92 -12.70
C VAL A 83 -11.18 -13.58 -11.75
N ALA A 84 -11.76 -12.81 -10.83
CA ALA A 84 -12.75 -13.27 -9.86
C ALA A 84 -13.92 -12.29 -9.76
N LYS A 85 -15.10 -12.81 -9.39
CA LYS A 85 -16.30 -12.03 -9.08
C LYS A 85 -16.89 -12.54 -7.77
N GLY A 86 -16.80 -11.73 -6.71
CA GLY A 86 -17.04 -12.23 -5.35
C GLY A 86 -16.04 -13.35 -5.05
N ASP A 87 -16.53 -14.45 -4.48
CA ASP A 87 -15.71 -15.62 -4.13
C ASP A 87 -15.49 -16.59 -5.31
N GLN A 88 -16.11 -16.33 -6.46
CA GLN A 88 -15.98 -17.18 -7.65
C GLN A 88 -14.78 -16.76 -8.51
N VAL A 89 -13.83 -17.67 -8.69
CA VAL A 89 -12.79 -17.54 -9.72
C VAL A 89 -13.42 -17.85 -11.08
N LEU A 90 -13.27 -16.92 -12.03
CA LEU A 90 -13.78 -17.02 -13.39
C LEU A 90 -12.67 -17.37 -14.39
N TYR A 91 -11.43 -16.98 -14.08
CA TYR A 91 -10.27 -17.28 -14.91
C TYR A 91 -9.01 -17.35 -14.06
N ARG A 92 -8.17 -18.35 -14.31
CA ARG A 92 -6.85 -18.52 -13.69
C ARG A 92 -5.96 -19.32 -14.63
N GLN A 93 -4.99 -18.65 -15.25
CA GLN A 93 -4.01 -19.24 -16.16
C GLN A 93 -2.66 -18.54 -16.08
N VAL A 94 -1.63 -19.21 -16.57
CA VAL A 94 -0.28 -18.66 -16.80
C VAL A 94 0.16 -18.94 -18.22
N HIS A 95 0.95 -18.04 -18.79
CA HIS A 95 1.55 -18.19 -20.11
C HIS A 95 3.03 -17.84 -20.07
N GLY A 96 3.85 -18.61 -20.79
CA GLY A 96 5.29 -18.36 -20.93
C GLY A 96 6.14 -19.02 -19.84
N TRP A 97 7.33 -18.45 -19.62
CA TRP A 97 8.41 -19.10 -18.87
C TRP A 97 8.68 -18.37 -17.55
N ALA A 98 8.83 -19.15 -16.47
CA ALA A 98 9.36 -18.66 -15.20
C ALA A 98 10.87 -18.40 -15.31
N ASP A 99 11.54 -19.21 -16.12
CA ASP A 99 12.93 -19.02 -16.55
C ASP A 99 13.12 -19.48 -18.00
N ARG A 100 13.50 -18.59 -18.94
CA ARG A 100 13.78 -18.90 -20.35
C ARG A 100 15.06 -19.73 -20.54
N SER A 101 15.98 -19.72 -19.58
CA SER A 101 17.21 -20.51 -19.66
C SER A 101 17.50 -21.09 -18.28
N PRO A 102 16.73 -22.12 -17.87
CA PRO A 102 16.66 -23.40 -18.60
C PRO A 102 15.29 -23.81 -19.16
N MET A 103 14.47 -22.88 -19.67
CA MET A 103 13.11 -23.16 -20.19
C MET A 103 12.16 -23.76 -19.14
N LYS A 104 12.19 -23.22 -17.92
CA LYS A 104 11.25 -23.54 -16.84
C LYS A 104 9.90 -22.84 -17.11
N PRO A 105 8.79 -23.56 -17.32
CA PRO A 105 7.49 -22.94 -17.56
C PRO A 105 6.98 -22.22 -16.30
N LEU A 106 6.10 -21.23 -16.50
CA LEU A 106 5.33 -20.69 -15.37
C LEU A 106 4.37 -21.74 -14.82
N ALA A 107 4.18 -21.70 -13.51
CA ALA A 107 3.16 -22.45 -12.79
C ALA A 107 2.16 -21.47 -12.15
N LEU A 108 0.92 -21.93 -11.88
CA LEU A 108 -0.13 -21.09 -11.28
C LEU A 108 0.27 -20.48 -9.92
N ASN A 109 1.21 -21.10 -9.22
CA ASN A 109 1.77 -20.66 -7.94
C ASN A 109 3.19 -20.05 -8.06
N SER A 110 3.63 -19.70 -9.27
CA SER A 110 4.90 -19.00 -9.45
C SER A 110 4.93 -17.66 -8.72
N ARG A 111 6.02 -17.38 -8.00
CA ARG A 111 6.21 -16.14 -7.23
C ARG A 111 6.81 -15.04 -8.11
N PHE A 112 6.25 -13.83 -8.04
CA PHE A 112 6.72 -12.68 -8.82
C PHE A 112 7.22 -11.57 -7.90
N ARG A 113 8.24 -10.83 -8.34
CA ARG A 113 8.62 -9.57 -7.70
C ARG A 113 7.55 -8.53 -7.97
N LEU A 114 6.90 -8.06 -6.91
CA LEU A 114 5.72 -7.18 -7.00
C LEU A 114 6.04 -5.72 -7.30
N ALA A 115 7.31 -5.31 -7.11
CA ALA A 115 7.74 -3.91 -7.24
C ALA A 115 6.76 -2.96 -6.49
N SER A 116 6.16 -2.01 -7.20
CA SER A 116 5.30 -0.99 -6.59
C SER A 116 3.94 -1.51 -6.13
N VAL A 117 3.51 -2.71 -6.53
CA VAL A 117 2.32 -3.36 -5.97
C VAL A 117 2.50 -3.61 -4.46
N SER A 118 3.75 -3.74 -3.98
CA SER A 118 4.05 -3.89 -2.55
C SER A 118 3.53 -2.72 -1.68
N LYS A 119 3.38 -1.52 -2.25
CA LYS A 119 2.96 -0.32 -1.52
C LYS A 119 1.60 -0.48 -0.83
N GLN A 120 0.68 -1.22 -1.44
CA GLN A 120 -0.64 -1.44 -0.83
C GLN A 120 -0.55 -2.17 0.52
N PHE A 121 0.44 -3.06 0.69
CA PHE A 121 0.65 -3.77 1.97
C PHE A 121 1.22 -2.83 3.03
N THR A 122 2.19 -1.98 2.68
CA THR A 122 2.69 -0.95 3.59
C THR A 122 1.59 0.04 3.98
N ALA A 123 0.75 0.45 3.04
CA ALA A 123 -0.40 1.31 3.33
C ALA A 123 -1.39 0.61 4.27
N ALA A 124 -1.70 -0.66 4.02
CA ALA A 124 -2.57 -1.46 4.89
C ALA A 124 -1.99 -1.58 6.31
N ALA A 125 -0.67 -1.75 6.46
CA ALA A 125 -0.02 -1.77 7.77
C ALA A 125 -0.22 -0.47 8.55
N ILE A 126 -0.04 0.68 7.89
CA ILE A 126 -0.26 2.00 8.51
C ILE A 126 -1.71 2.19 8.93
N LEU A 127 -2.65 1.86 8.03
CA LEU A 127 -4.08 1.97 8.34
C LEU A 127 -4.50 1.00 9.44
N ARG A 128 -3.94 -0.20 9.48
CA ARG A 128 -4.19 -1.15 10.58
C ARG A 128 -3.68 -0.63 11.92
N LEU A 129 -2.48 -0.05 11.95
CA LEU A 129 -1.98 0.60 13.17
C LEU A 129 -2.84 1.78 13.61
N GLN A 130 -3.45 2.50 12.67
CA GLN A 130 -4.44 3.53 12.99
C GLN A 130 -5.72 2.93 13.59
N ASP A 131 -6.26 1.87 12.99
CA ASP A 131 -7.45 1.18 13.51
C ASP A 131 -7.20 0.62 14.92
N ASP A 132 -5.97 0.16 15.20
CA ASP A 132 -5.52 -0.27 16.53
C ASP A 132 -5.24 0.91 17.49
N GLY A 133 -5.47 2.16 17.07
CA GLY A 133 -5.28 3.37 17.88
C GLY A 133 -3.82 3.74 18.17
N LYS A 134 -2.86 3.15 17.46
CA LYS A 134 -1.40 3.35 17.70
C LYS A 134 -0.83 4.58 17.00
N LEU A 135 -1.51 5.06 15.96
CA LEU A 135 -1.16 6.28 15.24
C LEU A 135 -2.41 6.95 14.67
N SER A 136 -2.27 8.21 14.24
CA SER A 136 -3.19 8.85 13.30
C SER A 136 -2.44 9.15 12.00
N VAL A 137 -3.07 9.01 10.84
CA VAL A 137 -2.46 9.44 9.57
C VAL A 137 -2.20 10.96 9.52
N ASP A 138 -2.80 11.73 10.44
CA ASP A 138 -2.54 13.17 10.63
C ASP A 138 -1.40 13.46 11.60
N ASP A 139 -0.74 12.42 12.15
CA ASP A 139 0.45 12.59 12.96
C ASP A 139 1.62 13.16 12.12
N PRO A 140 2.45 14.04 12.71
CA PRO A 140 3.64 14.54 12.05
C PRO A 140 4.66 13.43 11.84
N VAL A 141 5.28 13.36 10.65
CA VAL A 141 6.28 12.32 10.32
C VAL A 141 7.45 12.32 11.30
N CYS A 142 7.89 13.50 11.75
CA CYS A 142 9.00 13.64 12.70
C CYS A 142 8.74 13.02 14.08
N LYS A 143 7.49 12.66 14.41
CA LYS A 143 7.17 11.89 15.62
C LYS A 143 7.81 10.49 15.59
N TYR A 144 7.99 9.93 14.39
CA TYR A 144 8.42 8.54 14.20
C TYR A 144 9.78 8.42 13.55
N ILE A 145 10.17 9.36 12.69
CA ILE A 145 11.42 9.28 11.94
C ILE A 145 12.46 10.21 12.55
N GLN A 146 13.57 9.62 13.00
CA GLN A 146 14.74 10.34 13.49
C GLN A 146 16.01 9.82 12.80
N PRO A 147 16.95 10.70 12.42
CA PRO A 147 16.90 12.16 12.55
C PRO A 147 15.89 12.80 11.57
N CYS A 148 15.06 13.75 12.04
CA CYS A 148 14.09 14.41 11.15
C CYS A 148 14.66 15.70 10.52
N PRO A 149 14.65 15.86 9.18
CA PRO A 149 14.96 17.12 8.54
C PRO A 149 13.98 18.22 8.97
N ALA A 150 14.47 19.43 9.28
CA ALA A 150 13.61 20.54 9.72
C ALA A 150 12.50 20.88 8.70
N ALA A 151 12.79 20.74 7.40
CA ALA A 151 11.82 20.95 6.33
C ALA A 151 10.63 19.97 6.36
N TRP A 152 10.72 18.87 7.12
CA TRP A 152 9.65 17.86 7.24
C TRP A 152 8.64 18.17 8.34
N ALA A 153 8.82 19.22 9.14
CA ALA A 153 7.86 19.64 10.17
C ALA A 153 6.38 19.73 9.69
N PRO A 154 6.06 20.20 8.46
CA PRO A 154 4.68 20.20 7.96
C PRO A 154 4.20 18.86 7.39
N ILE A 155 5.05 17.84 7.27
CA ILE A 155 4.67 16.55 6.67
C ILE A 155 3.90 15.70 7.68
N ARG A 156 2.77 15.13 7.24
CA ARG A 156 1.95 14.15 7.94
C ARG A 156 2.06 12.79 7.27
N LEU A 157 1.75 11.72 7.99
CA LEU A 157 1.78 10.36 7.43
C LEU A 157 0.88 10.22 6.19
N HIS A 158 -0.28 10.87 6.16
CA HIS A 158 -1.15 10.85 4.99
C HIS A 158 -0.48 11.45 3.74
N HIS A 159 0.40 12.45 3.89
CA HIS A 159 1.14 13.00 2.76
C HIS A 159 2.11 11.99 2.13
N LEU A 160 2.64 11.04 2.92
CA LEU A 160 3.45 9.94 2.39
C LEU A 160 2.56 8.93 1.65
N LEU A 161 1.43 8.56 2.24
CA LEU A 161 0.45 7.63 1.65
C LEU A 161 -0.10 8.12 0.31
N SER A 162 -0.31 9.44 0.16
CA SER A 162 -0.90 10.05 -1.02
C SER A 162 0.12 10.60 -2.03
N HIS A 163 1.42 10.38 -1.82
CA HIS A 163 2.49 10.96 -2.66
C HIS A 163 2.43 12.49 -2.77
N THR A 164 2.07 13.17 -1.68
CA THR A 164 1.98 14.65 -1.61
C THR A 164 2.97 15.25 -0.62
N SER A 165 4.00 14.52 -0.24
CA SER A 165 4.99 14.93 0.78
C SER A 165 5.94 16.03 0.32
N GLY A 166 6.20 16.12 -0.99
CA GLY A 166 7.25 16.97 -1.55
C GLY A 166 8.66 16.37 -1.45
N ILE A 167 8.81 15.19 -0.82
CA ILE A 167 10.09 14.50 -0.66
C ILE A 167 10.64 14.08 -2.05
N PRO A 168 11.95 14.22 -2.29
CA PRO A 168 12.58 13.70 -3.50
C PRO A 168 12.49 12.18 -3.62
N ASP A 169 12.18 11.68 -4.82
CA ASP A 169 12.17 10.23 -5.08
C ASP A 169 13.60 9.67 -5.13
N LEU A 170 13.82 8.54 -4.46
CA LEU A 170 15.08 7.80 -4.48
C LEU A 170 15.47 7.38 -5.90
N MET A 171 14.48 7.14 -6.77
CA MET A 171 14.73 6.74 -8.16
C MET A 171 15.32 7.85 -9.03
N ALA A 172 15.21 9.11 -8.60
CA ALA A 172 15.78 10.23 -9.33
C ALA A 172 17.29 10.39 -9.11
N ARG A 173 17.91 9.58 -8.22
CA ARG A 173 19.35 9.61 -7.98
C ARG A 173 20.12 9.11 -9.21
N PRO A 174 21.21 9.80 -9.62
CA PRO A 174 22.15 9.24 -10.57
C PRO A 174 22.66 7.87 -10.09
N GLY A 175 22.57 6.85 -10.94
CA GLY A 175 22.96 5.48 -10.61
C GLY A 175 21.91 4.68 -9.85
N TRP A 176 20.69 5.19 -9.68
CA TRP A 176 19.58 4.37 -9.20
C TRP A 176 19.35 3.16 -10.13
N GLY A 177 19.15 1.98 -9.54
CA GLY A 177 19.11 0.70 -10.25
C GLY A 177 20.47 -0.01 -10.41
N LEU A 178 21.60 0.69 -10.24
CA LEU A 178 22.95 0.07 -10.21
C LEU A 178 23.25 -0.60 -8.86
N ARG A 179 22.68 -0.09 -7.77
CA ARG A 179 22.65 -0.74 -6.46
C ARG A 179 21.25 -1.31 -6.25
N ARG A 180 21.16 -2.63 -6.02
CA ARG A 180 19.91 -3.32 -5.65
C ARG A 180 19.47 -3.06 -4.20
N VAL A 181 20.20 -2.20 -3.48
CA VAL A 181 19.97 -1.95 -2.06
C VAL A 181 19.12 -0.68 -1.94
N THR A 182 17.88 -0.87 -1.51
CA THR A 182 17.02 0.22 -1.03
C THR A 182 17.62 0.74 0.28
N PRO A 183 17.63 2.07 0.54
CA PRO A 183 18.04 2.60 1.84
C PRO A 183 17.41 1.81 2.99
N ALA A 184 18.25 1.34 3.90
CA ALA A 184 17.89 0.42 4.97
C ALA A 184 17.79 1.12 6.33
N THR A 185 18.18 2.39 6.44
CA THR A 185 18.09 3.15 7.69
C THR A 185 17.37 4.49 7.52
N PRO A 186 16.77 5.04 8.60
CA PRO A 186 16.23 6.40 8.60
C PRO A 186 17.23 7.47 8.15
N GLU A 187 18.51 7.35 8.50
CA GLU A 187 19.56 8.28 8.08
C GLU A 187 19.72 8.27 6.55
N GLU A 188 19.76 7.09 5.93
CA GLU A 188 19.88 6.97 4.46
C GLU A 188 18.63 7.50 3.73
N LEU A 189 17.45 7.35 4.34
CA LEU A 189 16.18 7.86 3.82
C LEU A 189 16.05 9.38 3.94
N THR A 190 16.67 9.98 4.96
CA THR A 190 16.58 11.43 5.24
C THR A 190 17.69 12.23 4.58
N ALA A 191 18.83 11.61 4.25
CA ALA A 191 20.03 12.26 3.71
C ALA A 191 19.76 13.18 2.52
N ASP A 192 18.97 12.76 1.53
CA ASP A 192 18.67 13.61 0.36
C ASP A 192 17.82 14.82 0.73
N SER A 193 16.86 14.65 1.62
CA SER A 193 16.04 15.77 2.07
C SER A 193 16.85 16.77 2.89
N MET A 194 17.83 16.29 3.67
CA MET A 194 18.78 17.17 4.36
C MET A 194 19.68 17.92 3.38
N ARG A 195 20.02 17.31 2.23
CA ARG A 195 20.91 17.92 1.23
C ARG A 195 20.20 18.86 0.25
N TYR A 196 19.01 18.49 -0.22
CA TYR A 196 18.33 19.15 -1.34
C TYR A 196 16.99 19.78 -0.97
N GLY A 197 16.45 19.50 0.23
CA GLY A 197 15.17 20.00 0.68
C GLY A 197 13.96 19.36 -0.02
N LEU A 198 12.77 19.93 0.25
CA LEU A 198 11.53 19.52 -0.40
C LEU A 198 11.44 20.14 -1.79
N GLN A 199 10.89 19.39 -2.74
CA GLN A 199 10.70 19.88 -4.10
C GLN A 199 9.39 20.68 -4.27
N PHE A 200 8.46 20.60 -3.31
CA PHE A 200 7.26 21.42 -3.20
C PHE A 200 6.66 21.37 -1.78
N PRO A 201 5.82 22.33 -1.37
CA PRO A 201 5.17 22.30 -0.05
C PRO A 201 4.22 21.10 0.11
N PRO A 202 4.20 20.41 1.26
CA PRO A 202 3.34 19.24 1.45
C PRO A 202 1.86 19.51 1.17
N GLY A 203 1.17 18.56 0.55
CA GLY A 203 -0.24 18.63 0.20
C GLY A 203 -0.56 19.43 -1.07
N THR A 204 0.39 20.20 -1.62
CA THR A 204 0.10 21.11 -2.75
C THR A 204 0.17 20.45 -4.14
N LYS A 205 0.85 19.31 -4.26
CA LYS A 205 1.02 18.55 -5.51
C LYS A 205 1.08 17.06 -5.21
N VAL A 206 0.73 16.24 -6.19
CA VAL A 206 0.98 14.79 -6.19
C VAL A 206 2.21 14.53 -7.04
N ARG A 207 3.20 13.83 -6.48
CA ARG A 207 4.31 13.28 -7.24
C ARG A 207 4.76 11.98 -6.61
N TYR A 208 4.68 10.91 -7.39
CA TYR A 208 5.11 9.58 -7.00
C TYR A 208 6.53 9.59 -6.42
N ASP A 209 6.69 8.92 -5.29
CA ASP A 209 7.96 8.83 -4.58
C ASP A 209 8.07 7.50 -3.83
N ASN A 210 9.21 6.83 -3.95
CA ASN A 210 9.49 5.58 -3.25
C ASN A 210 10.02 5.82 -1.84
N ALA A 211 10.64 6.98 -1.60
CA ALA A 211 11.14 7.40 -0.28
C ALA A 211 10.01 7.37 0.77
N GLY A 212 8.85 7.94 0.44
CA GLY A 212 7.69 8.02 1.34
C GLY A 212 7.22 6.66 1.81
N TYR A 213 7.21 5.65 0.95
CA TYR A 213 6.80 4.29 1.33
C TYR A 213 7.84 3.55 2.16
N ASN A 214 9.13 3.81 1.94
CA ASN A 214 10.17 3.29 2.83
C ASN A 214 10.07 3.92 4.22
N LEU A 215 9.79 5.24 4.29
CA LEU A 215 9.54 5.94 5.55
C LEU A 215 8.31 5.38 6.27
N LEU A 216 7.23 5.06 5.57
CA LEU A 216 6.07 4.37 6.16
C LEU A 216 6.46 2.99 6.71
N GLY A 217 7.37 2.26 6.05
CA GLY A 217 7.94 1.04 6.61
C GLY A 217 8.65 1.30 7.94
N ALA A 218 9.54 2.30 8.00
CA ALA A 218 10.23 2.68 9.23
C ALA A 218 9.27 3.16 10.34
N VAL A 219 8.14 3.78 10.00
CA VAL A 219 7.09 4.13 10.97
C VAL A 219 6.50 2.87 11.61
N VAL A 220 6.20 1.84 10.82
CA VAL A 220 5.71 0.54 11.34
C VAL A 220 6.75 -0.05 12.29
N GLU A 221 8.02 -0.06 11.90
CA GLU A 221 9.10 -0.59 12.74
C GLU A 221 9.24 0.18 14.05
N THR A 222 9.17 1.50 14.00
CA THR A 222 9.25 2.38 15.19
C THR A 222 8.11 2.12 16.17
N ILE A 223 6.89 1.92 15.67
CA ILE A 223 5.71 1.73 16.52
C ILE A 223 5.65 0.31 17.10
N THR A 224 6.08 -0.68 16.33
CA THR A 224 5.85 -2.10 16.66
C THR A 224 7.08 -2.78 17.27
N GLY A 225 8.28 -2.24 17.02
CA GLY A 225 9.55 -2.91 17.31
C GLY A 225 9.84 -4.11 16.40
N MET A 226 9.02 -4.35 15.37
CA MET A 226 9.16 -5.46 14.42
C MET A 226 9.56 -4.93 13.05
N GLY A 227 10.36 -5.69 12.30
CA GLY A 227 10.60 -5.39 10.90
C GLY A 227 9.29 -5.37 10.11
N LEU A 228 9.18 -4.52 9.07
CA LEU A 228 7.93 -4.41 8.29
C LEU A 228 7.45 -5.78 7.76
N HIS A 229 8.37 -6.65 7.33
CA HIS A 229 8.04 -8.00 6.87
C HIS A 229 7.36 -8.84 7.95
N ASP A 230 7.91 -8.84 9.16
CA ASP A 230 7.40 -9.63 10.28
C ASP A 230 6.04 -9.13 10.74
N TYR A 231 5.87 -7.80 10.79
CA TYR A 231 4.56 -7.20 11.07
C TYR A 231 3.53 -7.60 10.01
N LEU A 232 3.86 -7.54 8.73
CA LEU A 232 2.96 -7.97 7.64
C LEU A 232 2.63 -9.46 7.72
N GLN A 233 3.61 -10.31 8.06
CA GLN A 233 3.41 -11.73 8.30
C GLN A 233 2.39 -11.99 9.41
N GLN A 234 2.52 -11.30 10.53
CA GLN A 234 1.65 -11.45 11.68
C GLN A 234 0.25 -10.85 11.46
N ALA A 235 0.19 -9.63 10.94
CA ALA A 235 -1.06 -8.87 10.84
C ALA A 235 -1.92 -9.25 9.62
N PHE A 236 -1.30 -9.75 8.55
CA PHE A 236 -2.00 -10.01 7.29
C PHE A 236 -1.72 -11.40 6.72
N PHE A 237 -0.46 -11.75 6.44
CA PHE A 237 -0.20 -12.92 5.60
C PHE A 237 -0.62 -14.24 6.25
N LYS A 238 -0.30 -14.46 7.53
CA LYS A 238 -0.75 -15.67 8.24
C LYS A 238 -2.28 -15.71 8.41
N PRO A 239 -2.95 -14.67 8.93
CA PRO A 239 -4.42 -14.67 9.05
C PRO A 239 -5.15 -14.87 7.71
N LEU A 240 -4.63 -14.31 6.62
CA LEU A 240 -5.22 -14.40 5.28
C LEU A 240 -4.79 -15.65 4.49
N GLY A 241 -3.97 -16.53 5.07
CA GLY A 241 -3.47 -17.74 4.39
C GLY A 241 -2.55 -17.44 3.18
N MET A 242 -1.84 -16.31 3.19
CA MET A 242 -0.93 -15.88 2.12
C MET A 242 0.47 -16.50 2.29
N THR A 243 0.56 -17.82 2.19
CA THR A 243 1.79 -18.59 2.45
C THR A 243 2.93 -18.36 1.46
N ASP A 244 2.62 -17.86 0.26
CA ASP A 244 3.61 -17.62 -0.82
C ASP A 244 3.98 -16.13 -0.99
N THR A 245 3.68 -15.30 0.01
CA THR A 245 3.93 -13.85 -0.02
C THR A 245 4.96 -13.45 1.02
N GLY A 246 5.94 -12.66 0.61
CA GLY A 246 7.00 -12.20 1.51
C GLY A 246 8.04 -11.34 0.81
N TYR A 247 9.11 -11.02 1.54
CA TYR A 247 10.28 -10.39 0.93
C TYR A 247 11.01 -11.40 0.04
N ASP A 248 11.67 -10.87 -0.99
CA ASP A 248 12.60 -11.65 -1.80
C ASP A 248 13.88 -11.85 -0.98
N ASP A 249 14.10 -13.08 -0.55
CA ASP A 249 15.27 -13.51 0.21
C ASP A 249 16.44 -13.95 -0.70
N GLY A 250 16.31 -13.71 -2.01
CA GLY A 250 17.32 -14.07 -3.00
C GLY A 250 17.29 -15.54 -3.40
N GLN A 251 16.28 -16.31 -2.99
CA GLN A 251 16.11 -17.69 -3.43
C GLN A 251 15.65 -17.77 -4.91
N SER A 252 15.96 -18.90 -5.56
CA SER A 252 15.73 -19.15 -6.99
C SER A 252 14.28 -19.53 -7.34
N ASP A 253 13.37 -19.42 -6.38
CA ASP A 253 11.95 -19.78 -6.55
C ASP A 253 11.09 -18.61 -7.07
N VAL A 254 11.69 -17.44 -7.26
CA VAL A 254 11.06 -16.26 -7.87
C VAL A 254 11.28 -16.25 -9.38
N VAL A 255 10.23 -15.92 -10.14
CA VAL A 255 10.27 -15.77 -11.61
C VAL A 255 11.37 -14.80 -12.02
N MET A 256 12.13 -15.20 -13.05
CA MET A 256 13.18 -14.37 -13.63
C MET A 256 12.58 -13.18 -14.37
N GLY A 257 13.09 -11.99 -14.07
CA GLY A 257 12.68 -10.76 -14.74
C GLY A 257 13.33 -10.66 -16.12
N TYR A 258 12.56 -10.27 -17.14
CA TYR A 258 13.04 -10.01 -18.49
C TYR A 258 12.89 -8.53 -18.82
N ALA A 259 13.92 -7.96 -19.43
CA ALA A 259 13.84 -6.68 -20.12
C ALA A 259 13.96 -6.96 -21.62
N ASN A 260 13.19 -6.26 -22.46
CA ASN A 260 13.16 -6.41 -23.91
C ASN A 260 12.80 -7.84 -24.37
N LEU A 261 11.51 -8.19 -24.29
CA LEU A 261 10.98 -9.48 -24.77
C LEU A 261 11.12 -9.69 -26.29
N ALA A 262 11.54 -8.66 -27.03
CA ALA A 262 11.81 -8.69 -28.46
C ALA A 262 13.30 -8.98 -28.71
N ALA A 263 13.70 -10.24 -28.53
CA ALA A 263 14.89 -10.84 -29.12
C ALA A 263 14.63 -12.34 -29.26
#